data_AF-A0A916C039-F1
#
_entry.id   AF-A0A916C039-F1
#
_cell.length_a   1.000
_cell.length_b   1.000
_cell.length_c   1.000
_cell.angle_alpha   90.00
_cell.angle_beta   90.00
_cell.angle_gamma   90.00
#
_symmetry.space_group_name_H-M   'P 1'
#
loop_
_entity.id
_entity.type
_entity.pdbx_description
1 polymer ?
#
loop_
_entity_poly.entity_id
_entity_poly.type
_entity_poly.pdbx_seq_one_letter_code
_entity_poly.pdbx_strand_id
1 'polypeptide(L)' 'MTIPQLTVKLGEVLNAELFRRHDEDIRNFLVFNHIPFDPGQLAETELTHRQAKELLEELAAEQEE' A
#
# COMPACT_ATOMS: atom_id res chain seq x y z
N MET A 1 -8.49 -0.78 -26.48
CA MET A 1 -7.10 -0.96 -26.03
C MET A 1 -7.08 -0.68 -24.54
N THR A 2 -6.84 -1.71 -23.73
CA THR A 2 -6.65 -1.55 -22.28
C THR A 2 -5.26 -0.98 -22.07
N ILE A 3 -5.16 0.25 -21.56
CA ILE A 3 -3.88 0.84 -21.17
C ILE A 3 -3.29 -0.07 -20.09
N PRO A 4 -2.03 -0.55 -20.20
CA PRO A 4 -1.43 -1.32 -19.13
C PRO A 4 -1.40 -0.42 -17.88
N GLN A 5 -2.16 -0.79 -16.86
CA GLN A 5 -2.10 -0.10 -15.58
C GLN A 5 -0.73 -0.44 -14.98
N LEU A 6 0.12 0.57 -14.80
CA LEU A 6 1.42 0.37 -14.16
C LEU A 6 1.16 -0.02 -12.69
N THR A 7 1.42 -1.28 -12.37
CA THR A 7 1.43 -1.78 -11.00
C THR A 7 2.83 -1.65 -10.42
N VAL A 8 2.89 -1.40 -9.12
CA VAL A 8 4.11 -1.31 -8.33
C VAL A 8 3.94 -2.21 -7.11
N LYS A 9 5.03 -2.81 -6.64
CA LYS A 9 5.00 -3.59 -5.40
C LYS A 9 5.04 -2.66 -4.20
N LEU A 10 4.28 -3.01 -3.18
CA LEU A 10 4.23 -2.28 -1.91
C LEU A 10 5.63 -2.15 -1.27
N GLY A 11 6.47 -3.17 -1.40
CA GLY A 11 7.88 -3.16 -0.96
C GLY A 11 8.83 -2.26 -1.74
N GLU A 12 8.44 -1.80 -2.93
CA GLU A 12 9.22 -0.79 -3.67
C GLU A 12 8.83 0.64 -3.29
N VAL A 13 7.63 0.81 -2.72
CA VAL A 13 7.09 2.11 -2.31
C VAL A 13 7.35 2.38 -0.83
N LEU A 14 7.15 1.38 0.02
CA LEU A 14 7.33 1.48 1.46
C LEU A 14 8.59 0.72 1.89
N ASN A 15 9.38 1.35 2.77
CA ASN A 15 10.51 0.68 3.40
C ASN A 15 10.05 -0.19 4.60
N ALA A 16 10.92 -1.07 5.08
CA ALA A 16 10.61 -1.99 6.17
C ALA A 16 10.23 -1.30 7.50
N GLU A 17 10.67 -0.06 7.73
CA GLU A 17 10.30 0.71 8.92
C GLU A 17 8.85 1.19 8.84
N LEU A 18 8.42 1.70 7.67
CA LEU A 18 7.04 2.14 7.44
C LEU A 18 6.07 0.96 7.54
N PHE A 19 6.43 -0.21 7.00
CA PHE A 19 5.64 -1.43 7.18
C PHE A 19 5.42 -1.80 8.64
N ARG A 20 6.45 -1.65 9.49
CA ARG A 20 6.33 -1.98 10.91
C ARG A 20 5.54 -0.95 11.69
N ARG A 21 5.68 0.33 11.32
CA ARG A 21 5.01 1.43 12.00
C ARG A 21 3.52 1.48 11.68
N HIS A 22 3.17 1.13 10.44
CA HIS A 22 1.83 1.30 9.87
C HIS A 22 1.24 -0.03 9.37
N ASP A 23 1.59 -1.16 10.00
CA ASP A 23 1.12 -2.50 9.58
C ASP A 23 -0.42 -2.57 9.59
N GLU A 24 -1.06 -1.98 10.59
CA GLU A 24 -2.51 -1.96 10.74
C GLU A 24 -3.17 -1.10 9.65
N ASP A 25 -2.64 0.10 9.40
CA ASP A 25 -3.20 1.05 8.43
C ASP A 25 -3.03 0.58 6.99
N ILE A 26 -1.88 -0.02 6.67
CA ILE A 26 -1.64 -0.67 5.39
C ILE A 26 -2.66 -1.80 5.18
N ARG A 27 -2.90 -2.65 6.18
CA ARG A 27 -3.90 -3.73 6.08
C ARG A 27 -5.31 -3.18 5.95
N ASN A 28 -5.67 -2.17 6.72
CA ASN A 28 -6.99 -1.53 6.66
C ASN A 28 -7.23 -0.94 5.27
N PHE A 29 -6.24 -0.23 4.71
CA PHE A 29 -6.31 0.31 3.35
C PHE A 29 -6.52 -0.80 2.31
N LEU A 30 -5.75 -1.89 2.40
CA LEU A 30 -5.85 -3.02 1.47
C LEU A 30 -7.22 -3.70 1.55
N VAL A 31 -7.75 -3.90 2.76
CA VAL A 31 -9.10 -4.46 2.98
C VAL A 31 -10.18 -3.53 2.44
N PHE A 32 -10.11 -2.23 2.78
CA PHE A 32 -11.09 -1.23 2.38
C PHE A 32 -11.17 -1.07 0.86
N ASN A 33 -10.02 -1.13 0.19
CA ASN A 33 -9.92 -1.04 -1.27
C ASN A 33 -10.12 -2.39 -1.99
N HIS A 34 -10.46 -3.46 -1.27
CA HIS A 34 -10.63 -4.81 -1.79
C HIS A 34 -9.40 -5.32 -2.59
N ILE A 35 -8.21 -4.96 -2.14
CA ILE A 35 -6.95 -5.33 -2.77
C ILE A 35 -6.53 -6.70 -2.23
N PRO A 36 -6.27 -7.70 -3.10
CA PRO A 36 -5.77 -8.99 -2.64
C PRO A 36 -4.34 -8.83 -2.12
N PHE A 37 -4.12 -9.27 -0.87
CA PHE A 37 -2.81 -9.26 -0.25
C PHE A 37 -2.57 -10.54 0.54
N ASP A 38 -1.29 -10.87 0.74
CA ASP A 38 -0.88 -11.94 1.64
C ASP A 38 -0.39 -11.31 2.95
N PRO A 39 -0.98 -11.66 4.12
CA PRO A 39 -0.60 -11.06 5.39
C PRO A 39 0.83 -11.45 5.84
N GLY A 40 1.40 -12.53 5.29
CA GLY A 40 2.80 -12.90 5.50
C GLY A 40 3.76 -12.22 4.54
N GLN A 41 3.26 -11.60 3.46
CA GLN A 41 4.06 -11.03 2.37
C GLN A 41 3.48 -9.69 1.85
N LEU A 42 3.17 -8.76 2.77
CA LEU A 42 2.61 -7.45 2.41
C LEU A 42 3.45 -6.69 1.36
N ALA A 43 4.78 -6.81 1.41
CA ALA A 43 5.70 -6.18 0.46
C ALA A 43 5.54 -6.68 -0.98
N GLU A 44 5.02 -7.89 -1.19
CA GLU A 44 4.77 -8.44 -2.54
C GLU A 44 3.43 -7.99 -3.13
N THR A 45 2.59 -7.34 -2.34
CA THR A 45 1.27 -6.86 -2.78
C THR A 45 1.43 -5.85 -3.91
N GLU A 46 0.71 -6.09 -5.01
CA GLU A 46 0.72 -5.22 -6.17
C GLU A 46 -0.36 -4.14 -6.03
N LEU A 47 0.06 -2.88 -6.14
CA LEU A 47 -0.82 -1.72 -6.15
C LEU A 47 -0.70 -1.00 -7.48
N THR A 48 -1.78 -0.39 -7.95
CA THR A 48 -1.66 0.61 -9.00
C THR A 48 -0.94 1.85 -8.47
N HIS A 49 -0.29 2.62 -9.34
CA HIS A 49 0.31 3.91 -8.94
C HIS A 49 -0.66 4.82 -8.19
N ARG A 50 -1.94 4.80 -8.56
CA ARG A 50 -2.97 5.59 -7.87
C ARG A 50 -3.16 5.11 -6.43
N GLN A 51 -3.36 3.80 -6.23
CA GLN A 51 -3.53 3.22 -4.89
C GLN A 51 -2.30 3.40 -4.01
N ALA A 52 -1.09 3.24 -4.58
CA ALA A 52 0.15 3.48 -3.86
C ALA A 52 0.28 4.94 -3.40
N LYS A 53 -0.15 5.89 -4.24
CA LYS A 53 -0.19 7.31 -3.86
C LYS A 53 -1.21 7.57 -2.76
N GLU A 54 -2.43 7.04 -2.89
CA GLU A 54 -3.48 7.19 -1.87
C GLU A 54 -3.04 6.61 -0.53
N LEU A 55 -2.42 5.42 -0.52
CA LEU A 55 -1.85 4.82 0.68
C LEU A 55 -0.78 5.73 1.32
N LEU A 56 0.17 6.26 0.54
CA LEU A 56 1.19 7.16 1.05
C LEU A 56 0.61 8.44 1.66
N GLU A 57 -0.48 8.96 1.08
CA GLU A 57 -1.17 10.13 1.60
C GLU A 57 -1.86 9.83 2.95
N GLU A 58 -2.49 8.67 3.11
CA GLU A 58 -3.07 8.24 4.39
C GLU A 58 -1.99 8.04 5.46
N LEU A 59 -0.91 7.31 5.13
CA LEU A 59 0.22 7.06 6.04
C LEU A 59 0.96 8.34 6.46
N ALA A 60 0.90 9.39 5.64
CA ALA A 60 1.46 10.70 5.97
C ALA A 60 0.52 11.51 6.87
N ALA A 61 -0.80 11.46 6.61
CA ALA A 61 -1.81 12.17 7.39
C ALA A 61 -1.87 11.67 8.85
N GLU A 62 -1.67 10.38 9.09
CA GLU A 62 -1.65 9.81 10.44
C GLU A 62 -0.41 10.19 11.28
N GLN A 63 0.61 10.83 10.68
CA GLN A 63 1.77 11.32 11.44
C GLN A 63 1.61 12.74 11.98
N GLU A 64 0.51 13.42 11.67
CA GLU A 64 0.24 14.78 12.15
C GLU A 64 -0.66 14.86 13.40
N GLU A 65 -1.10 13.71 13.97
CA GLU A 65 -1.85 13.63 15.25
C GLU A 65 -1.01 13.19 16.47
#